data_AF-A0A524H7I0-F1
#
_entry.id   AF-A0A524H7I0-F1
#
_cell.length_a   1.000
_cell.length_b   1.000
_cell.length_c   1.000
_cell.angle_alpha   90.00
_cell.angle_beta   90.00
_cell.angle_gamma   90.00
#
_symmetry.space_group_name_H-M   'P 1'
#
loop_
_entity.id
_entity.type
_entity.pdbx_description
1 polymer ?
#
loop_
_entity_poly.entity_id
_entity_poly.type
_entity_poly.pdbx_seq_one_letter_code
_entity_poly.pdbx_strand_id
1 'polypeptide(L)'
;MADMLNLIGYQAWVVPVLLVLPIVGAVLVVVAPTSRARSLALAVALAEFVISAGLWWSFLPEAGMQFTAVAPWMPRWGVSYRVGIDGISLFMVLLTTLTMPLCVLGSWNYITQREKGFYALLLVLLSGILGVFVSLDLFLFYVFWELMLIPMYFLIGIWGGSNRL
;
A
#
# COMPACT_ATOMS: atom_id res chain seq x y z
N MET A 1 1.39 24.14 4.74
CA MET A 1 1.54 22.77 4.19
C MET A 1 0.28 22.33 3.47
N ALA A 2 -0.90 22.36 4.12
CA ALA A 2 -2.19 22.07 3.49
C ALA A 2 -2.42 22.86 2.19
N ASP A 3 -2.14 24.18 2.18
CA ASP A 3 -2.31 25.01 0.98
C ASP A 3 -1.45 24.54 -0.20
N MET A 4 -0.20 24.15 0.06
CA MET A 4 0.71 23.61 -0.96
C MET A 4 0.21 22.27 -1.51
N LEU A 5 -0.30 21.39 -0.65
CA LEU A 5 -0.86 20.10 -1.05
C LEU A 5 -2.15 20.28 -1.87
N ASN A 6 -2.98 21.27 -1.51
CA ASN A 6 -4.16 21.62 -2.28
C ASN A 6 -3.80 22.16 -3.68
N LEU A 7 -2.75 22.99 -3.80
CA LEU A 7 -2.28 23.53 -5.09
C LEU A 7 -1.88 22.44 -6.09
N ILE A 8 -1.29 21.35 -5.62
CA ILE A 8 -0.92 20.20 -6.47
C ILE A 8 -2.06 19.19 -6.63
N GLY A 9 -3.27 19.51 -6.16
CA GLY A 9 -4.43 18.63 -6.27
C GLY A 9 -4.30 17.34 -5.47
N TYR A 10 -3.53 17.33 -4.37
CA TYR A 10 -3.21 16.15 -3.55
C TYR A 10 -4.44 15.30 -3.22
N GLN A 11 -5.58 15.95 -2.95
CA GLN A 11 -6.83 15.29 -2.61
C GLN A 11 -7.34 14.32 -3.68
N ALA A 12 -7.07 14.59 -4.96
CA ALA A 12 -7.59 13.80 -6.08
C ALA A 12 -6.74 12.56 -6.40
N TRP A 13 -5.43 12.65 -6.20
CA TRP A 13 -4.49 11.61 -6.67
C TRP A 13 -3.85 10.78 -5.56
N VAL A 14 -3.87 11.24 -4.30
CA VAL A 14 -3.13 10.56 -3.22
C VAL A 14 -3.55 9.09 -3.06
N VAL A 15 -4.84 8.79 -2.94
CA VAL A 15 -5.29 7.41 -2.69
C VAL A 15 -4.97 6.47 -3.87
N PRO A 16 -5.28 6.84 -5.14
CA PRO A 16 -4.84 6.03 -6.27
C PRO A 16 -3.32 5.81 -6.33
N VAL A 17 -2.52 6.83 -6.01
CA VAL A 17 -1.06 6.71 -5.99
C VAL A 17 -0.60 5.75 -4.89
N LEU A 18 -1.15 5.85 -3.68
CA LEU A 18 -0.82 4.94 -2.59
C LEU A 18 -1.15 3.47 -2.91
N LEU A 19 -2.19 3.24 -3.71
CA LEU A 19 -2.54 1.87 -4.13
C LEU A 19 -1.63 1.33 -5.24
N VAL A 20 -1.20 2.20 -6.16
CA VAL A 20 -0.46 1.79 -7.38
C VAL A 20 1.05 1.81 -7.19
N LEU A 21 1.59 2.76 -6.42
CA LEU A 21 3.03 2.93 -6.22
C LEU A 21 3.73 1.67 -5.69
N PRO A 22 3.18 0.94 -4.70
CA PRO A 22 3.81 -0.30 -4.22
C PRO A 22 3.80 -1.40 -5.29
N ILE A 23 2.75 -1.48 -6.12
CA ILE A 23 2.66 -2.46 -7.23
C ILE A 23 3.70 -2.17 -8.30
N VAL A 24 3.84 -0.90 -8.69
CA VAL A 24 4.91 -0.47 -9.62
C VAL A 24 6.28 -0.78 -9.02
N GLY A 25 6.48 -0.47 -7.74
CA GLY A 25 7.69 -0.81 -7.01
C GLY A 25 8.00 -2.31 -7.00
N ALA A 26 6.99 -3.17 -6.82
CA ALA A 26 7.14 -4.61 -6.86
C ALA A 26 7.61 -5.10 -8.24
N VAL A 27 7.03 -4.57 -9.31
CA VAL A 27 7.46 -4.87 -10.70
C VAL A 27 8.91 -4.43 -10.91
N LEU A 28 9.27 -3.22 -10.46
CA LEU A 28 10.64 -2.71 -10.56
C LEU A 28 11.63 -3.60 -9.81
N VAL A 29 11.28 -4.09 -8.61
CA VAL A 29 12.11 -5.02 -7.83
C VAL A 29 12.33 -6.34 -8.56
N VAL A 30 11.29 -6.88 -9.21
CA VAL A 30 11.38 -8.14 -9.98
C VAL A 30 12.32 -7.99 -11.18
N VAL A 31 12.20 -6.89 -11.92
CA VAL A 31 12.98 -6.64 -13.16
C VAL A 31 14.41 -6.19 -12.87
N ALA A 32 14.64 -5.40 -11.82
CA ALA A 32 15.97 -4.90 -11.45
C ALA A 32 16.93 -6.02 -11.01
N PRO A 33 18.27 -5.82 -10.98
CA PRO A 33 19.20 -6.80 -10.43
C PRO A 33 18.94 -7.11 -8.95
N THR A 34 19.21 -8.35 -8.51
CA THR A 34 18.98 -8.78 -7.11
C THR A 34 19.68 -7.89 -6.10
N SER A 35 20.87 -7.38 -6.42
CA SER A 35 21.62 -6.45 -5.56
C SER A 35 20.89 -5.13 -5.25
N ARG A 36 19.89 -4.76 -6.07
CA ARG A 36 19.07 -3.56 -5.88
C ARG A 36 17.70 -3.85 -5.28
N ALA A 37 17.32 -5.11 -5.07
CA ALA A 37 15.98 -5.47 -4.61
C ALA A 37 15.64 -4.79 -3.27
N ARG A 38 16.57 -4.84 -2.30
CA ARG A 38 16.38 -4.27 -0.96
C ARG A 38 16.29 -2.75 -0.98
N SER A 39 17.21 -2.10 -1.69
CA SER A 39 17.27 -0.63 -1.76
C SER A 39 16.10 -0.04 -2.54
N LEU A 40 15.66 -0.70 -3.62
CA LEU A 40 14.47 -0.29 -4.36
C LEU A 40 13.20 -0.45 -3.51
N ALA A 41 13.05 -1.58 -2.81
CA ALA A 41 11.91 -1.79 -1.94
C ALA A 41 11.86 -0.77 -0.79
N LEU A 42 13.02 -0.45 -0.20
CA LEU A 42 13.12 0.59 0.81
C LEU A 42 12.78 1.97 0.25
N ALA A 43 13.29 2.32 -0.93
CA ALA A 43 13.01 3.59 -1.58
C ALA A 43 11.51 3.76 -1.87
N VAL A 44 10.85 2.71 -2.37
CA VAL A 44 9.40 2.70 -2.59
C VAL A 44 8.64 2.82 -1.27
N ALA A 45 9.00 2.05 -0.24
CA ALA A 45 8.34 2.10 1.06
C ALA A 45 8.50 3.47 1.76
N LEU A 46 9.67 4.10 1.63
CA LEU A 46 9.91 5.46 2.14
C LEU A 46 9.13 6.50 1.33
N ALA A 47 9.10 6.39 0.00
CA ALA A 47 8.29 7.28 -0.84
C ALA A 47 6.80 7.16 -0.48
N GLU A 48 6.30 5.94 -0.29
CA GLU A 48 4.95 5.65 0.16
C GLU A 48 4.63 6.35 1.49
N PHE A 49 5.51 6.21 2.49
CA PHE A 49 5.36 6.85 3.78
C PHE A 49 5.38 8.39 3.70
N VAL A 50 6.28 8.96 2.89
CA VAL A 50 6.35 10.42 2.70
C VAL A 50 5.08 10.93 2.02
N ILE A 51 4.57 10.22 1.02
CA ILE A 51 3.32 10.57 0.35
C ILE A 51 2.15 10.47 1.32
N SER A 52 2.04 9.39 2.11
CA SER A 52 0.94 9.21 3.06
C SER A 52 1.00 10.21 4.21
N ALA A 53 2.18 10.64 4.67
CA ALA A 53 2.34 11.65 5.72
C ALA A 53 1.67 12.98 5.36
N GLY A 54 1.56 13.32 4.08
CA GLY A 54 0.80 14.49 3.59
C GLY A 54 -0.68 14.49 4.00
N LEU A 55 -1.26 13.31 4.25
CA LEU A 55 -2.65 13.16 4.72
C LEU A 55 -2.83 13.80 6.09
N TRP A 56 -1.84 13.70 6.99
CA TRP A 56 -1.93 14.25 8.34
C TRP A 56 -2.20 15.77 8.34
N TRP A 57 -1.56 16.50 7.43
CA TRP A 57 -1.76 17.95 7.30
C TRP A 57 -2.96 18.35 6.46
N SER A 58 -3.47 17.44 5.61
CA SER A 58 -4.56 17.74 4.69
C SER A 58 -5.92 17.28 5.21
N PHE A 59 -5.95 16.37 6.19
CA PHE A 59 -7.17 15.79 6.73
C PHE A 59 -7.87 16.74 7.69
N LEU A 60 -9.18 16.92 7.50
CA LEU A 60 -10.04 17.74 8.36
C LEU A 60 -10.86 16.83 9.29
N PRO A 61 -10.64 16.82 10.62
CA PRO A 61 -11.32 15.89 11.54
C PRO A 61 -12.85 16.01 11.57
N GLU A 62 -13.38 17.19 11.30
CA GLU A 62 -14.82 17.46 11.32
C GLU A 62 -15.53 17.07 10.02
N ALA A 63 -14.77 16.80 8.96
CA ALA A 63 -15.30 16.37 7.68
C ALA A 63 -15.43 14.83 7.64
N GLY A 64 -16.44 14.34 6.92
CA GLY A 64 -16.66 12.90 6.71
C GLY A 64 -15.60 12.25 5.80
N MET A 65 -16.02 11.38 4.89
CA MET A 65 -15.09 10.76 3.93
C MET A 65 -14.35 11.81 3.09
N GLN A 66 -13.03 11.73 3.04
CA GLN A 66 -12.14 12.62 2.30
C GLN A 66 -11.27 11.83 1.31
N PHE A 67 -10.52 12.55 0.47
CA PHE A 67 -9.57 11.97 -0.49
C PHE A 67 -10.20 10.90 -1.39
N THR A 68 -11.45 11.16 -1.81
CA THR A 68 -12.25 10.14 -2.48
C THR A 68 -11.97 10.07 -3.98
N ALA A 69 -11.88 8.86 -4.51
CA ALA A 69 -11.89 8.62 -5.95
C ALA A 69 -13.00 7.62 -6.29
N VAL A 70 -13.87 8.01 -7.23
CA VAL A 70 -15.04 7.21 -7.63
C VAL A 70 -15.06 7.03 -9.13
N ALA A 71 -15.08 5.79 -9.59
CA ALA A 71 -15.25 5.44 -10.98
C ALA A 71 -16.21 4.24 -11.13
N PRO A 72 -17.08 4.24 -12.16
CA PRO A 72 -17.90 3.06 -12.45
C PRO A 72 -16.99 1.89 -12.84
N TRP A 73 -17.19 0.72 -12.22
CA TRP A 73 -16.43 -0.49 -12.57
C TRP A 73 -17.34 -1.54 -13.20
N MET A 74 -18.36 -2.02 -12.49
CA MET A 74 -19.37 -2.93 -13.05
C MET A 74 -20.78 -2.39 -12.70
N PRO A 75 -21.27 -1.36 -13.43
CA PRO A 75 -22.51 -0.67 -13.09
C PRO A 75 -23.73 -1.60 -13.03
N ARG A 76 -23.75 -2.64 -13.86
CA ARG A 76 -24.83 -3.64 -13.88
C ARG A 76 -25.00 -4.37 -12.55
N TRP A 77 -23.92 -4.52 -11.79
CA TRP A 77 -23.88 -5.27 -10.53
C TRP A 77 -23.78 -4.32 -9.32
N GLY A 78 -23.93 -3.01 -9.55
CA GLY A 78 -23.79 -1.99 -8.51
C GLY A 78 -22.36 -1.78 -8.00
N VAL A 79 -21.35 -2.40 -8.62
CA VAL A 79 -19.95 -2.34 -8.18
C VAL A 79 -19.28 -1.10 -8.73
N SER A 80 -18.64 -0.35 -7.85
CA SER A 80 -17.88 0.85 -8.17
C SER A 80 -16.45 0.75 -7.64
N TYR A 81 -15.50 1.33 -8.37
CA TYR A 81 -14.22 1.67 -7.77
C TYR A 81 -14.47 2.89 -6.89
N ARG A 82 -14.68 2.66 -5.60
CA ARG A 82 -14.93 3.73 -4.62
C ARG A 82 -13.93 3.59 -3.49
N VAL A 83 -13.04 4.57 -3.40
CA VAL A 83 -12.05 4.66 -2.33
C VAL A 83 -12.16 6.01 -1.63
N GLY A 84 -11.72 6.07 -0.38
CA GLY A 84 -11.68 7.27 0.43
C GLY A 84 -11.03 7.01 1.78
N ILE A 85 -10.81 8.09 2.54
CA ILE A 85 -10.17 8.05 3.86
C ILE A 85 -11.07 8.77 4.87
N ASP A 86 -11.40 8.09 5.97
CA ASP A 86 -11.96 8.69 7.18
C ASP A 86 -10.91 8.80 8.29
N GLY A 87 -11.35 9.16 9.50
CA GLY A 87 -10.45 9.29 10.65
C GLY A 87 -9.76 7.97 11.02
N ILE A 88 -10.41 6.82 10.88
CA ILE A 88 -9.83 5.51 11.21
C ILE A 88 -8.86 5.06 10.10
N SER A 89 -9.29 5.15 8.84
CA SER A 89 -8.47 4.85 7.68
C SER A 89 -7.19 5.68 7.66
N LEU A 90 -7.25 6.96 8.08
CA LEU A 90 -6.07 7.81 8.17
C LEU A 90 -4.98 7.18 9.05
N PHE A 91 -5.33 6.79 10.27
CA PHE A 91 -4.37 6.18 11.19
C PHE A 91 -3.84 4.84 10.65
N MET A 92 -4.72 4.02 10.06
CA MET A 92 -4.33 2.72 9.52
C MET A 92 -3.40 2.84 8.32
N VAL A 93 -3.65 3.81 7.42
CA VAL A 93 -2.78 4.10 6.28
C VAL A 93 -1.42 4.61 6.75
N LEU A 94 -1.38 5.57 7.68
CA LEU A 94 -0.12 6.11 8.22
C LEU A 94 0.68 5.03 8.94
N LEU A 95 0.03 4.20 9.76
CA LEU A 95 0.68 3.10 10.48
C LEU A 95 1.25 2.05 9.52
N THR A 96 0.46 1.65 8.51
CA THR A 96 0.87 0.65 7.53
C THR A 96 2.07 1.14 6.71
N THR A 97 2.00 2.36 6.20
CA THR A 97 3.08 2.96 5.40
C THR A 97 4.34 3.23 6.23
N LEU A 98 4.21 3.58 7.51
CA LEU A 98 5.35 3.72 8.44
C LEU A 98 6.01 2.36 8.76
N THR A 99 5.21 1.32 8.91
CA THR A 99 5.69 -0.01 9.28
C THR A 99 6.45 -0.68 8.13
N MET A 100 6.04 -0.43 6.89
CA MET A 100 6.65 -1.06 5.71
C MET A 100 8.17 -0.83 5.55
N PRO A 101 8.73 0.39 5.67
CA PRO A 101 10.18 0.58 5.64
C PRO A 101 10.87 -0.12 6.82
N LEU A 102 10.23 -0.22 7.99
CA LEU A 102 10.77 -0.98 9.13
C LEU A 102 10.82 -2.48 8.83
N CYS A 103 9.81 -3.04 8.16
CA CYS A 103 9.83 -4.44 7.70
C CYS A 103 10.95 -4.69 6.68
N VAL A 104 11.19 -3.75 5.76
CA VAL A 104 12.30 -3.84 4.80
C VAL A 104 13.66 -3.80 5.52
N LEU A 105 13.84 -2.89 6.48
CA LEU A 105 15.08 -2.78 7.25
C LEU A 105 15.30 -3.97 8.18
N GLY A 106 14.25 -4.46 8.84
CA GLY A 106 14.32 -5.61 9.74
C GLY A 106 14.65 -6.92 9.00
N SER A 107 14.23 -7.05 7.75
CA SER A 107 14.54 -8.21 6.91
C SER A 107 15.91 -8.15 6.24
N TRP A 108 16.63 -7.02 6.34
CA TRP A 108 17.81 -6.71 5.53
C TRP A 108 18.94 -7.74 5.64
N ASN A 109 19.19 -8.28 6.84
CA ASN A 109 20.24 -9.28 7.06
C ASN A 109 19.70 -10.72 7.13
N TYR A 110 18.40 -10.88 7.37
CA TYR A 110 17.75 -12.18 7.53
C TYR A 110 17.44 -12.84 6.18
N ILE A 111 16.97 -12.03 5.20
CA ILE A 111 16.57 -12.53 3.89
C ILE A 111 17.76 -12.47 2.93
N THR A 112 18.38 -13.63 2.70
CA THR A 112 19.55 -13.77 1.81
C THR A 112 19.27 -14.63 0.57
N GLN A 113 18.13 -15.31 0.53
CA GLN A 113 17.71 -16.14 -0.59
C GLN A 113 16.41 -15.62 -1.20
N ARG A 114 16.33 -15.65 -2.54
CA ARG A 114 15.14 -15.25 -3.31
C ARG A 114 14.65 -13.82 -2.98
N GLU A 115 15.57 -12.92 -2.67
CA GLU A 115 15.30 -11.57 -2.16
C GLU A 115 14.29 -10.78 -3.00
N LYS A 116 14.40 -10.85 -4.33
CA LYS A 116 13.46 -10.21 -5.25
C LYS A 116 12.00 -10.60 -4.96
N GLY A 117 11.76 -11.91 -4.78
CA GLY A 117 10.43 -12.43 -4.51
C GLY A 117 9.91 -11.92 -3.18
N PHE A 118 10.73 -11.97 -2.14
CA PHE A 118 10.35 -11.47 -0.82
C PHE A 118 9.95 -9.99 -0.86
N TYR A 119 10.83 -9.13 -1.38
CA TYR A 119 10.59 -7.68 -1.39
C TYR A 119 9.48 -7.26 -2.35
N ALA A 120 9.33 -7.94 -3.49
CA ALA A 120 8.19 -7.69 -4.37
C ALA A 120 6.87 -8.06 -3.70
N LEU A 121 6.79 -9.23 -3.05
CA LEU A 121 5.58 -9.67 -2.32
C LEU A 121 5.28 -8.74 -1.13
N LEU A 122 6.30 -8.24 -0.45
CA LEU A 122 6.15 -7.28 0.64
C LEU A 122 5.54 -5.95 0.18
N LEU A 123 5.91 -5.47 -1.01
CA LEU A 123 5.29 -4.29 -1.64
C LEU A 123 3.88 -4.57 -2.17
N VAL A 124 3.61 -5.76 -2.72
CA VAL A 124 2.23 -6.14 -3.10
C VAL A 124 1.33 -6.22 -1.86
N LEU A 125 1.86 -6.77 -0.76
CA LEU A 125 1.17 -6.82 0.53
C LEU A 125 0.83 -5.41 1.03
N LEU A 126 1.75 -4.45 0.90
CA LEU A 126 1.48 -3.04 1.24
C LEU A 126 0.25 -2.51 0.49
N SER A 127 0.20 -2.66 -0.83
CA SER A 127 -0.95 -2.22 -1.64
C SER A 127 -2.26 -2.92 -1.22
N GLY A 128 -2.21 -4.23 -0.96
CA GLY A 128 -3.36 -5.00 -0.48
C GLY A 128 -3.92 -4.46 0.84
N ILE A 129 -3.06 -4.27 1.84
CA ILE A 129 -3.46 -3.74 3.16
C ILE A 129 -4.02 -2.32 3.04
N LEU A 130 -3.38 -1.44 2.26
CA LEU A 130 -3.89 -0.08 2.04
C LEU A 130 -5.26 -0.11 1.36
N GLY A 131 -5.44 -0.96 0.35
CA GLY A 131 -6.69 -1.14 -0.36
C GLY A 131 -7.84 -1.57 0.56
N VAL A 132 -7.58 -2.47 1.50
CA VAL A 132 -8.56 -2.89 2.52
C VAL A 132 -9.03 -1.70 3.35
N PHE A 133 -8.13 -0.80 3.77
CA PHE A 133 -8.48 0.34 4.63
C PHE A 133 -9.13 1.51 3.90
N VAL A 134 -8.91 1.68 2.60
CA VAL A 134 -9.46 2.81 1.83
C VAL A 134 -10.69 2.44 0.98
N SER A 135 -11.05 1.17 0.88
CA SER A 135 -12.20 0.72 0.07
C SER A 135 -13.53 1.04 0.73
N LEU A 136 -14.43 1.67 -0.03
CA LEU A 136 -15.79 2.01 0.39
C LEU A 136 -16.87 1.16 -0.28
N ASP A 137 -16.47 0.33 -1.23
CA ASP A 137 -17.33 -0.64 -1.92
C ASP A 137 -16.98 -2.06 -1.43
N LEU A 138 -17.98 -2.86 -1.04
CA LEU A 138 -17.76 -4.18 -0.45
C LEU A 138 -17.05 -5.15 -1.40
N PHE A 139 -17.34 -5.06 -2.70
CA PHE A 139 -16.69 -5.92 -3.68
C PHE A 139 -15.23 -5.53 -3.86
N LEU A 140 -14.95 -4.22 -3.94
CA LEU A 140 -13.58 -3.72 -4.02
C LEU A 140 -12.77 -4.08 -2.76
N PHE A 141 -13.37 -3.93 -1.57
CA PHE A 141 -12.78 -4.36 -0.31
C PHE A 141 -12.40 -5.84 -0.34
N TYR A 142 -13.31 -6.71 -0.81
CA TYR A 142 -13.05 -8.14 -0.93
C TYR A 142 -11.90 -8.46 -1.90
N VAL A 143 -11.80 -7.74 -3.02
CA VAL A 143 -10.67 -7.90 -3.95
C VAL A 143 -9.34 -7.58 -3.27
N PHE A 144 -9.24 -6.48 -2.52
CA PHE A 144 -8.02 -6.15 -1.80
C PHE A 144 -7.72 -7.10 -0.63
N TRP A 145 -8.77 -7.60 0.02
CA TRP A 145 -8.66 -8.63 1.05
C TRP A 145 -8.02 -9.90 0.50
N GLU A 146 -8.50 -10.42 -0.63
CA GLU A 146 -7.89 -11.58 -1.29
C GLU A 146 -6.49 -11.26 -1.83
N LEU A 147 -6.28 -10.05 -2.34
CA LEU A 147 -4.98 -9.61 -2.83
C LEU A 147 -3.92 -9.65 -1.73
N MET A 148 -4.22 -9.26 -0.49
CA MET A 148 -3.24 -9.32 0.61
C MET A 148 -2.95 -10.75 1.10
N LEU A 149 -3.91 -11.68 0.97
CA LEU A 149 -3.73 -13.08 1.38
C LEU A 149 -2.68 -13.80 0.53
N ILE A 150 -2.64 -13.52 -0.78
CA ILE A 150 -1.72 -14.19 -1.71
C ILE A 150 -0.25 -13.94 -1.33
N PRO A 151 0.25 -12.69 -1.17
CA PRO A 151 1.61 -12.45 -0.71
C PRO A 151 1.88 -12.99 0.69
N MET A 152 0.92 -12.86 1.61
CA MET A 152 1.08 -13.34 2.98
C MET A 152 1.36 -14.85 3.02
N TYR A 153 0.60 -15.63 2.23
CA TYR A 153 0.80 -17.07 2.09
C TYR A 153 2.25 -17.41 1.67
N PHE A 154 2.78 -16.76 0.64
CA PHE A 154 4.14 -17.02 0.16
C PHE A 154 5.21 -16.53 1.13
N LEU A 155 5.02 -15.37 1.77
CA LEU A 155 5.96 -14.81 2.74
C LEU A 155 6.14 -15.77 3.92
N ILE A 156 5.04 -16.30 4.45
CA ILE A 156 5.05 -17.27 5.55
C ILE A 156 5.59 -18.63 5.08
N GLY A 157 5.14 -19.14 3.92
CA GLY A 157 5.52 -20.47 3.45
C GLY A 157 7.00 -20.61 3.04
N ILE A 158 7.59 -19.57 2.42
CA ILE A 158 8.96 -19.64 1.90
C ILE A 158 9.99 -19.08 2.90
N TRP A 159 9.66 -18.03 3.64
CA TRP A 159 10.59 -17.34 4.54
C TRP A 159 10.18 -17.39 6.03
N GLY A 160 9.10 -18.09 6.38
CA GLY A 160 8.70 -18.31 7.77
C GLY A 160 9.62 -19.25 8.55
N GLY A 161 9.32 -19.40 9.85
CA GLY A 161 10.11 -20.21 10.79
C GLY A 161 10.07 -21.72 10.54
N SER A 162 10.56 -22.50 11.50
CA SER A 162 10.72 -23.96 11.42
C SER A 162 9.41 -24.76 11.39
N ASN A 163 8.26 -24.13 11.67
CA ASN A 163 6.92 -24.76 11.59
C ASN A 163 6.04 -24.01 10.58
N ARG A 164 6.51 -23.96 9.33
CA ARG A 164 5.80 -23.33 8.22
C ARG A 164 4.91 -24.38 7.53
N LEU A 165 3.61 -24.07 7.48
CA LEU A 165 2.48 -24.77 6.83
C LEU A 165 2.68 -26.26 6.48
#